data_AF-A0A522EY36-F1
#
_entry.id   AF-A0A522EY36-F1
#
_cell.length_a   1.000
_cell.length_b   1.000
_cell.length_c   1.000
_cell.angle_alpha   90.00
_cell.angle_beta   90.00
_cell.angle_gamma   90.00
#
_symmetry.space_group_name_H-M   'P 1'
#
loop_
_entity.id
_entity.type
_entity.pdbx_description
1 polymer ?
#
loop_
_entity_poly.entity_id
_entity_poly.type
_entity_poly.pdbx_seq_one_letter_code
_entity_poly.pdbx_strand_id
1 'polypeptide(L)'
;VNGDDFQIVYSDTPGILKPQYKLQESMMNFVNTALSDADLILYVTDINEHYAYEGEYIERIKESGIPVIIAVNKVDLSNQGELEKVVESWHHAFPDSPVLPVSALKNFNLDTLLNNILGKLPESPPFFPKDQLTDKYERFFAAEIIREKILINYKKEIPYSVEIEIESFTDEKKIIRIRALIHVIRDSQKGIIIGHKGVMLKRVGTEARHDMEDFFGKKVFLELYVKVTKDWRDKPLILKRFGYR
;
A
#
# COMPACT_ATOMS: atom_id res chain seq x y z
N VAL A 1 6.36 1.58 -13.58
CA VAL A 1 7.38 2.59 -13.99
C VAL A 1 7.84 2.23 -15.39
N ASN A 2 7.84 3.19 -16.31
CA ASN A 2 8.24 2.99 -17.71
C ASN A 2 9.53 3.77 -17.98
N GLY A 3 10.56 3.09 -18.46
CA GLY A 3 11.75 3.69 -19.05
C GLY A 3 11.65 3.72 -20.58
N ASP A 4 12.77 4.04 -21.22
CA ASP A 4 12.89 3.95 -22.68
C ASP A 4 12.97 2.49 -23.14
N ASP A 5 13.71 1.67 -22.39
CA ASP A 5 14.06 0.27 -22.69
C ASP A 5 13.59 -0.74 -21.63
N PHE A 6 12.88 -0.30 -20.57
CA PHE A 6 12.35 -1.19 -19.53
C PHE A 6 10.94 -0.82 -19.07
N GLN A 7 10.25 -1.79 -18.49
CA GLN A 7 9.00 -1.58 -17.75
C GLN A 7 9.05 -2.37 -16.43
N ILE A 8 8.78 -1.69 -15.31
CA ILE A 8 8.59 -2.31 -14.00
C ILE A 8 7.10 -2.23 -13.64
N VAL A 9 6.49 -3.39 -13.37
CA VAL A 9 5.13 -3.49 -12.84
C VAL A 9 5.23 -3.81 -11.35
N TYR A 10 4.95 -2.82 -10.49
CA TYR A 10 4.91 -3.04 -9.05
C TYR A 10 3.60 -3.71 -8.67
N SER A 11 3.70 -4.87 -8.02
CA SER A 11 2.59 -5.48 -7.29
C SER A 11 2.74 -5.12 -5.81
N ASP A 12 2.02 -4.09 -5.37
CA ASP A 12 2.00 -3.74 -3.95
C ASP A 12 1.30 -4.85 -3.16
N THR A 13 1.99 -5.38 -2.16
CA THR A 13 1.47 -6.45 -1.31
C THR A 13 1.25 -5.91 0.10
N PRO A 14 0.17 -6.33 0.79
CA PRO A 14 0.03 -6.06 2.20
C PRO A 14 1.26 -6.45 3.02
N GLY A 15 1.48 -5.72 4.13
CA GLY A 15 2.50 -6.10 5.11
C GLY A 15 2.27 -7.52 5.63
N ILE A 16 3.35 -8.28 5.75
CA ILE A 16 3.31 -9.68 6.18
C ILE A 16 2.86 -9.73 7.65
N LEU A 17 1.80 -10.49 7.92
CA LEU A 17 1.25 -10.66 9.25
C LEU A 17 0.65 -12.06 9.44
N LYS A 18 0.44 -12.44 10.70
CA LYS A 18 -0.36 -13.62 11.04
C LYS A 18 -1.85 -13.25 11.02
N PRO A 19 -2.67 -13.83 10.13
CA PRO A 19 -4.09 -13.48 10.03
C PRO A 19 -4.88 -13.80 11.30
N GLN A 20 -5.80 -12.92 11.66
CA GLN A 20 -6.74 -13.06 12.76
C GLN A 20 -8.21 -13.06 12.29
N TYR A 21 -8.47 -12.62 11.06
CA TYR A 21 -9.79 -12.52 10.46
C TYR A 21 -9.70 -12.57 8.93
N LYS A 22 -10.85 -12.76 8.25
CA LYS A 22 -10.86 -13.11 6.81
C LYS A 22 -10.26 -12.05 5.88
N LEU A 23 -10.40 -10.77 6.22
CA LEU A 23 -9.72 -9.71 5.46
C LEU A 23 -8.21 -9.94 5.45
N GLN A 24 -7.62 -10.26 6.61
CA GLN A 24 -6.19 -10.55 6.71
C GLN A 24 -5.81 -11.83 5.97
N GLU A 25 -6.67 -12.86 5.99
CA GLU A 25 -6.44 -14.07 5.18
C GLU A 25 -6.41 -13.75 3.69
N SER A 26 -7.36 -12.95 3.20
CA SER A 26 -7.37 -12.47 1.80
C SER A 26 -6.14 -11.63 1.47
N MET A 27 -5.72 -10.73 2.38
CA MET A 27 -4.48 -9.96 2.23
C MET A 27 -3.26 -10.88 2.09
N MET A 28 -3.18 -11.95 2.88
CA MET A 28 -2.09 -12.92 2.75
C MET A 28 -2.19 -13.77 1.49
N ASN A 29 -3.38 -14.00 0.92
CA ASN A 29 -3.50 -14.64 -0.40
C ASN A 29 -2.85 -13.79 -1.51
N PHE A 30 -2.96 -12.46 -1.44
CA PHE A 30 -2.23 -11.57 -2.37
C PHE A 30 -0.73 -11.70 -2.21
N VAL A 31 -0.22 -11.72 -0.97
CA VAL A 31 1.20 -11.97 -0.69
C VAL A 31 1.63 -13.32 -1.26
N ASN A 32 0.83 -14.38 -1.05
CA ASN A 32 1.14 -15.73 -1.53
C ASN A 32 1.19 -15.81 -3.06
N THR A 33 0.31 -15.09 -3.74
CA THR A 33 0.29 -15.02 -5.22
C THR A 33 1.51 -14.25 -5.74
N ALA A 34 1.91 -13.16 -5.06
CA ALA A 34 3.12 -12.44 -5.41
C ALA A 34 4.38 -13.32 -5.25
N LEU A 35 4.40 -14.21 -4.25
CA LEU A 35 5.49 -15.18 -4.06
C LEU A 35 5.54 -16.31 -5.09
N SER A 36 4.54 -16.46 -5.97
CA SER A 36 4.58 -17.43 -7.06
C SER A 36 4.83 -16.81 -8.44
N ASP A 37 4.34 -15.58 -8.64
CA ASP A 37 4.24 -14.99 -9.98
C ASP A 37 5.24 -13.83 -10.21
N ALA A 38 5.97 -13.38 -9.19
CA ALA A 38 6.91 -12.28 -9.33
C ALA A 38 8.23 -12.71 -10.00
N ASP A 39 8.76 -11.86 -10.87
CA ASP A 39 10.10 -12.04 -11.44
C ASP A 39 11.22 -11.69 -10.43
N LEU A 40 10.91 -10.83 -9.46
CA LEU A 40 11.83 -10.29 -8.46
C LEU A 40 11.05 -9.89 -7.21
N ILE A 41 11.56 -10.27 -6.04
CA ILE A 41 11.03 -9.82 -4.75
C ILE A 41 11.90 -8.68 -4.21
N LEU A 42 11.29 -7.51 -4.01
CA LEU A 42 11.87 -6.43 -3.23
C LEU A 42 11.37 -6.51 -1.79
N TYR A 43 12.19 -7.06 -0.89
CA TYR A 43 11.85 -7.13 0.53
C TYR A 43 12.25 -5.83 1.22
N VAL A 44 11.28 -5.02 1.62
CA VAL A 44 11.52 -3.76 2.33
C VAL A 44 11.36 -3.98 3.82
N THR A 45 12.39 -3.64 4.58
CA THR A 45 12.42 -3.71 6.05
C THR A 45 12.95 -2.40 6.61
N ASP A 46 12.94 -2.23 7.94
CA ASP A 46 13.57 -1.09 8.59
C ASP A 46 14.57 -1.50 9.67
N ILE A 47 15.36 -0.52 10.14
CA ILE A 47 16.39 -0.76 11.15
C ILE A 47 15.85 -1.30 12.50
N ASN A 48 14.55 -1.11 12.77
CA ASN A 48 13.91 -1.51 14.02
C ASN A 48 13.24 -2.89 13.93
N GLU A 49 13.15 -3.50 12.76
CA GLU A 49 12.53 -4.83 12.57
C GLU A 49 13.50 -5.96 12.89
N HIS A 50 13.66 -6.25 14.19
CA HIS A 50 14.61 -7.26 14.68
C HIS A 50 14.10 -8.70 14.53
N TYR A 51 12.78 -8.90 14.38
CA TYR A 51 12.13 -10.20 14.28
C TYR A 51 11.97 -10.70 12.83
N ALA A 52 12.43 -9.91 11.86
CA ALA A 52 12.18 -10.17 10.45
C ALA A 52 12.99 -11.34 9.88
N TYR A 53 13.95 -11.91 10.62
CA TYR A 53 14.81 -13.02 10.18
C TYR A 53 14.24 -14.41 10.50
N GLU A 54 13.25 -14.48 11.39
CA GLU A 54 12.73 -15.73 11.95
C GLU A 54 11.22 -15.75 11.79
N GLY A 55 10.76 -16.20 10.63
CA GLY A 55 9.34 -16.27 10.34
C GLY A 55 9.02 -17.15 9.14
N GLU A 56 7.85 -17.78 9.18
CA GLU A 56 7.34 -18.67 8.12
C GLU A 56 7.42 -18.03 6.73
N TYR A 57 7.23 -16.72 6.63
CA TYR A 57 7.29 -16.02 5.35
C TYR A 57 8.71 -15.85 4.79
N ILE A 58 9.73 -15.74 5.64
CA ILE A 58 11.12 -15.72 5.16
C ILE A 58 11.48 -17.04 4.52
N GLU A 59 11.10 -18.15 5.16
CA GLU A 59 11.31 -19.48 4.59
C GLU A 59 10.53 -19.65 3.29
N ARG A 60 9.28 -19.17 3.22
CA ARG A 60 8.52 -19.21 1.97
C ARG A 60 9.10 -18.34 0.85
N ILE A 61 9.70 -17.19 1.18
CA ILE A 61 10.44 -16.38 0.21
C ILE A 61 11.65 -17.16 -0.30
N LYS A 62 12.43 -17.80 0.58
CA LYS A 62 13.57 -18.65 0.17
C LYS A 62 13.13 -19.82 -0.71
N GLU A 63 12.05 -20.50 -0.32
CA GLU A 63 11.48 -21.64 -1.04
C GLU A 63 10.92 -21.26 -2.42
N SER A 64 10.51 -20.00 -2.62
CA SER A 64 9.98 -19.53 -3.91
C SER A 64 11.01 -19.64 -5.05
N GLY A 65 12.31 -19.56 -4.74
CA GLY A 65 13.38 -19.52 -5.73
C GLY A 65 13.43 -18.23 -6.57
N ILE A 66 12.52 -17.28 -6.32
CA ILE A 66 12.50 -15.97 -7.00
C ILE A 66 13.69 -15.14 -6.50
N PRO A 67 14.42 -14.42 -7.37
CA PRO A 67 15.46 -13.50 -6.95
C PRO A 67 14.96 -12.50 -5.91
N VAL A 68 15.76 -12.23 -4.87
CA VAL A 68 15.40 -11.29 -3.80
C VAL A 68 16.41 -10.13 -3.76
N ILE A 69 15.92 -8.93 -3.47
CA ILE A 69 16.71 -7.78 -3.03
C ILE A 69 16.16 -7.34 -1.67
N ILE A 70 17.04 -7.19 -0.68
CA ILE A 70 16.67 -6.67 0.64
C ILE A 70 16.96 -5.16 0.65
N ALA A 71 15.93 -4.34 0.83
CA ALA A 71 16.06 -2.90 1.03
C ALA A 71 15.85 -2.56 2.50
N VAL A 72 16.94 -2.23 3.20
CA VAL A 72 16.91 -1.78 4.60
C VAL A 72 16.63 -0.28 4.61
N ASN A 73 15.38 0.10 4.79
CA ASN A 73 14.91 1.48 4.74
C ASN A 73 15.06 2.20 6.09
N LYS A 74 14.89 3.52 6.08
CA LYS A 74 14.97 4.42 7.26
C LYS A 74 16.34 4.46 7.93
N VAL A 75 17.43 4.28 7.16
CA VAL A 75 18.81 4.37 7.67
C VAL A 75 19.18 5.75 8.18
N ASP A 76 18.40 6.78 7.85
CA ASP A 76 18.53 8.12 8.41
C ASP A 76 18.15 8.20 9.91
N LEU A 77 17.56 7.14 10.47
CA LEU A 77 17.20 7.03 11.88
C LEU A 77 18.19 6.18 12.69
N SER A 78 19.25 5.65 12.08
CA SER A 78 20.21 4.74 12.73
C SER A 78 21.62 5.30 12.76
N ASN A 79 22.48 4.68 13.58
CA ASN A 79 23.93 4.89 13.52
C ASN A 79 24.63 3.76 12.75
N GLN A 80 25.91 3.98 12.43
CA GLN A 80 26.73 3.04 11.66
C GLN A 80 26.75 1.62 12.27
N GLY A 81 26.93 1.51 13.59
CA GLY A 81 27.02 0.21 14.25
C GLY A 81 25.70 -0.55 14.31
N GLU A 82 24.56 0.15 14.38
CA GLU A 82 23.24 -0.47 14.24
C GLU A 82 23.01 -0.95 12.81
N LEU A 83 23.37 -0.13 11.83
CA LEU A 83 23.22 -0.47 10.42
C LEU A 83 24.03 -1.70 10.03
N GLU A 84 25.30 -1.75 10.44
CA GLU A 84 26.18 -2.90 10.19
C GLU A 84 25.58 -4.20 10.72
N LYS A 85 25.04 -4.19 11.95
CA LYS A 85 24.40 -5.37 12.54
C LYS A 85 23.18 -5.83 11.75
N VAL A 86 22.30 -4.91 11.36
CA VAL A 86 21.07 -5.23 10.60
C VAL A 86 21.43 -5.77 9.21
N VAL A 87 22.39 -5.15 8.54
CA VAL A 87 22.86 -5.60 7.23
C VAL A 87 23.51 -6.98 7.31
N GLU A 88 24.34 -7.22 8.32
CA GLU A 88 24.97 -8.52 8.57
C GLU A 88 23.94 -9.63 8.84
N SER A 89 22.90 -9.35 9.62
CA SER A 89 21.83 -10.33 9.84
C SER A 89 21.05 -10.66 8.57
N TRP A 90 20.78 -9.66 7.71
CA TRP A 90 20.12 -9.92 6.42
C TRP A 90 21.02 -10.69 5.46
N HIS A 91 22.32 -10.43 5.45
CA HIS A 91 23.26 -11.24 4.67
C HIS A 91 23.31 -12.69 5.15
N HIS A 92 23.24 -12.95 6.45
CA HIS A 92 23.15 -14.33 6.95
C HIS A 92 21.83 -15.00 6.54
N ALA A 93 20.72 -14.28 6.56
CA ALA A 93 19.41 -14.82 6.17
C ALA A 93 19.28 -15.05 4.66
N PHE A 94 19.85 -14.17 3.83
CA PHE A 94 19.83 -14.22 2.38
C PHE A 94 21.23 -14.01 1.79
N PRO A 95 22.12 -15.03 1.83
CA PRO A 95 23.52 -14.89 1.41
C PRO A 95 23.70 -14.44 -0.05
N ASP A 96 22.81 -14.89 -0.93
CA ASP A 96 22.89 -14.63 -2.38
C ASP A 96 22.13 -13.37 -2.82
N SER A 97 21.53 -12.63 -1.89
CA SER A 97 20.70 -11.46 -2.19
C SER A 97 21.44 -10.15 -1.89
N PRO A 98 21.36 -9.14 -2.76
CA PRO A 98 21.84 -7.80 -2.43
C PRO A 98 21.10 -7.24 -1.21
N VAL A 99 21.84 -6.77 -0.22
CA VAL A 99 21.32 -6.04 0.95
C VAL A 99 21.70 -4.58 0.81
N LEU A 100 20.70 -3.72 0.59
CA LEU A 100 20.88 -2.32 0.22
C LEU A 100 20.31 -1.40 1.31
N PRO A 101 21.18 -0.71 2.08
CA PRO A 101 20.79 0.38 2.96
C PRO A 101 20.21 1.55 2.17
N VAL A 102 18.99 1.99 2.46
CA VAL A 102 18.33 3.09 1.76
C VAL A 102 17.63 4.05 2.72
N SER A 103 17.46 5.29 2.30
CA SER A 103 16.48 6.20 2.93
C SER A 103 15.57 6.76 1.84
N ALA A 104 14.35 6.24 1.77
CA ALA A 104 13.33 6.74 0.85
C ALA A 104 13.03 8.23 1.13
N LEU A 105 13.04 8.62 2.41
CA LEU A 105 12.78 10.01 2.83
C LEU A 105 13.89 10.97 2.39
N LYS A 106 15.15 10.52 2.41
CA LYS A 106 16.32 11.35 2.06
C LYS A 106 16.80 11.13 0.62
N ASN A 107 16.09 10.33 -0.17
CA ASN A 107 16.51 9.91 -1.50
C ASN A 107 17.94 9.31 -1.50
N PHE A 108 18.28 8.56 -0.46
CA PHE A 108 19.61 7.96 -0.30
C PHE A 108 19.62 6.55 -0.89
N ASN A 109 20.60 6.30 -1.77
CA ASN A 109 20.91 4.99 -2.37
C ASN A 109 19.76 4.37 -3.20
N LEU A 110 18.76 5.17 -3.59
CA LEU A 110 17.64 4.70 -4.42
C LEU A 110 18.05 4.40 -5.87
N ASP A 111 19.04 5.12 -6.42
CA ASP A 111 19.57 4.84 -7.76
C ASP A 111 20.25 3.47 -7.82
N THR A 112 21.04 3.13 -6.81
CA THR A 112 21.66 1.81 -6.69
C THR A 112 20.60 0.71 -6.57
N LEU A 113 19.56 0.95 -5.77
CA LEU A 113 18.43 0.03 -5.64
C LEU A 113 17.74 -0.18 -7.00
N LEU A 114 17.43 0.90 -7.71
CA LEU A 114 16.81 0.83 -9.03
C LEU A 114 17.68 0.05 -10.02
N ASN A 115 18.99 0.33 -10.07
CA ASN A 115 19.91 -0.38 -10.96
C ASN A 115 19.99 -1.88 -10.65
N ASN A 116 19.95 -2.27 -9.36
CA ASN A 116 19.89 -3.69 -8.98
C ASN A 116 18.58 -4.36 -9.39
N ILE A 117 17.45 -3.63 -9.31
CA ILE A 117 16.15 -4.10 -9.80
C ILE A 117 16.23 -4.32 -11.31
N LEU A 118 16.67 -3.31 -12.07
CA LEU A 118 16.78 -3.36 -13.52
C LEU A 118 17.66 -4.52 -14.00
N GLY A 119 18.80 -4.75 -13.33
CA GLY A 119 19.71 -5.85 -13.66
C GLY A 119 19.15 -7.26 -13.41
N LYS A 120 18.01 -7.38 -12.74
CA LYS A 120 17.33 -8.66 -12.46
C LYS A 120 16.01 -8.82 -13.23
N LEU A 121 15.56 -7.81 -13.98
CA LEU A 121 14.35 -7.93 -14.79
C LEU A 121 14.58 -8.89 -15.97
N PRO A 122 13.61 -9.77 -16.28
CA PRO A 122 13.70 -10.62 -17.47
C PRO A 122 13.46 -9.80 -18.74
N GLU A 123 14.03 -10.26 -19.85
CA GLU A 123 13.74 -9.69 -21.16
C GLU A 123 12.32 -10.11 -21.60
N SER A 124 11.44 -9.12 -21.79
CA SER A 124 10.05 -9.34 -22.17
C SER A 124 9.47 -8.09 -22.84
N PRO A 125 8.49 -8.23 -23.76
CA PRO A 125 7.68 -7.12 -24.20
C PRO A 125 6.97 -6.43 -23.02
N PRO A 126 6.68 -5.11 -23.10
CA PRO A 126 5.95 -4.43 -22.05
C PRO A 126 4.54 -5.03 -21.90
N PHE A 127 4.15 -5.29 -20.66
CA PHE A 127 2.83 -5.79 -20.28
C PHE A 127 1.73 -4.74 -20.45
N PHE A 128 2.06 -3.46 -20.25
CA PHE A 128 1.10 -2.35 -20.34
C PHE A 128 1.57 -1.26 -21.32
N PRO A 129 0.64 -0.60 -22.04
CA PRO A 129 0.94 0.61 -22.80
C PRO A 129 1.45 1.73 -21.88
N LYS A 130 2.34 2.58 -22.39
CA LYS A 130 2.93 3.69 -21.60
C LYS A 130 1.90 4.70 -21.09
N ASP A 131 0.76 4.86 -21.78
CA ASP A 131 -0.25 5.91 -21.52
C ASP A 131 -1.55 5.40 -20.88
N GLN A 132 -1.58 4.18 -20.35
CA GLN A 132 -2.83 3.60 -19.85
C GLN A 132 -3.25 4.17 -18.49
N LEU A 133 -3.99 5.28 -18.49
CA LEU A 133 -4.82 5.70 -17.36
C LEU A 133 -6.26 5.21 -17.62
N THR A 134 -6.84 4.47 -16.67
CA THR A 134 -8.23 4.01 -16.72
C THR A 134 -9.00 4.61 -15.55
N ASP A 135 -10.31 4.84 -15.70
CA ASP A 135 -11.22 5.29 -14.61
C ASP A 135 -11.10 4.42 -13.35
N LYS A 136 -10.78 3.12 -13.50
CA LYS A 136 -10.52 2.24 -12.35
C LYS A 136 -9.37 2.73 -11.47
N TYR A 137 -8.30 3.27 -12.07
CA TYR A 137 -7.19 3.84 -11.32
C TYR A 137 -7.61 5.13 -10.62
N GLU A 138 -8.39 6.00 -11.27
CA GLU A 138 -8.85 7.26 -10.67
C GLU A 138 -9.74 7.02 -9.45
N ARG A 139 -10.68 6.06 -9.54
CA ARG A 139 -11.50 5.64 -8.39
C ARG A 139 -10.66 5.05 -7.26
N PHE A 140 -9.66 4.25 -7.59
CA PHE A 140 -8.72 3.70 -6.62
C PHE A 140 -7.97 4.83 -5.90
N PHE A 141 -7.37 5.77 -6.63
CA PHE A 141 -6.65 6.89 -6.02
C PHE A 141 -7.58 7.78 -5.18
N ALA A 142 -8.82 8.01 -5.63
CA ALA A 142 -9.79 8.74 -4.82
C ALA A 142 -10.08 8.02 -3.49
N ALA A 143 -10.21 6.69 -3.51
CA ALA A 143 -10.39 5.89 -2.30
C ALA A 143 -9.15 5.94 -1.38
N GLU A 144 -7.95 5.78 -1.95
CA GLU A 144 -6.69 5.84 -1.19
C GLU A 144 -6.46 7.20 -0.54
N ILE A 145 -6.70 8.31 -1.25
CA ILE A 145 -6.56 9.66 -0.69
C ILE A 145 -7.48 9.84 0.52
N ILE A 146 -8.73 9.36 0.45
CA ILE A 146 -9.65 9.40 1.60
C ILE A 146 -9.12 8.53 2.75
N ARG A 147 -8.66 7.31 2.44
CA ARG A 147 -8.13 6.36 3.43
C ARG A 147 -6.90 6.93 4.14
N GLU A 148 -6.01 7.59 3.41
CA GLU A 148 -4.84 8.29 3.95
C GLU A 148 -5.25 9.41 4.92
N LYS A 149 -6.24 10.24 4.57
CA LYS A 149 -6.70 11.30 5.50
C LYS A 149 -7.37 10.74 6.73
N ILE A 150 -8.03 9.58 6.65
CA ILE A 150 -8.49 8.86 7.83
C ILE A 150 -7.29 8.35 8.65
N LEU A 151 -6.27 7.78 8.02
CA LEU A 151 -5.07 7.29 8.71
C LEU A 151 -4.36 8.41 9.49
N ILE A 152 -4.27 9.61 8.91
CA ILE A 152 -3.61 10.77 9.54
C ILE A 152 -4.45 11.35 10.69
N ASN A 153 -5.76 11.47 10.50
CA ASN A 153 -6.61 12.23 11.43
C ASN A 153 -7.18 11.40 12.60
N TYR A 154 -7.23 10.07 12.47
CA TYR A 154 -7.75 9.20 13.52
C TYR A 154 -6.65 8.33 14.11
N LYS A 155 -6.91 7.79 15.32
CA LYS A 155 -5.96 6.99 16.09
C LYS A 155 -6.56 5.64 16.46
N LYS A 156 -5.74 4.82 17.11
CA LYS A 156 -6.13 3.49 17.64
C LYS A 156 -6.65 2.60 16.51
N GLU A 157 -7.80 1.97 16.70
CA GLU A 157 -8.34 0.98 15.77
C GLU A 157 -9.10 1.59 14.58
N ILE A 158 -9.39 2.89 14.61
CA ILE A 158 -10.27 3.55 13.63
C ILE A 158 -9.73 3.46 12.19
N PRO A 159 -8.46 3.80 11.91
CA PRO A 159 -7.91 3.68 10.56
C PRO A 159 -7.99 2.26 9.97
N TYR A 160 -7.94 1.25 10.83
CA TYR A 160 -7.93 -0.17 10.44
C TYR A 160 -9.34 -0.80 10.41
N SER A 161 -10.36 0.01 10.65
CA SER A 161 -11.76 -0.42 10.73
C SER A 161 -12.63 0.19 9.64
N VAL A 162 -12.01 0.88 8.67
CA VAL A 162 -12.70 1.54 7.56
C VAL A 162 -12.47 0.82 6.24
N GLU A 163 -13.45 0.93 5.34
CA GLU A 163 -13.26 0.64 3.92
C GLU A 163 -13.93 1.73 3.08
N ILE A 164 -13.33 2.11 1.94
CA ILE A 164 -13.78 3.24 1.13
C ILE A 164 -14.34 2.73 -0.19
N GLU A 165 -15.65 2.85 -0.37
CA GLU A 165 -16.33 2.49 -1.61
C GLU A 165 -16.68 3.76 -2.41
N ILE A 166 -16.14 3.89 -3.63
CA ILE A 166 -16.50 4.98 -4.56
C ILE A 166 -17.79 4.60 -5.30
N GLU A 167 -18.93 5.08 -4.82
CA GLU A 167 -20.24 4.80 -5.40
C GLU A 167 -20.42 5.48 -6.76
N SER A 168 -19.93 6.71 -6.92
CA SER A 168 -19.97 7.43 -8.20
C SER A 168 -18.71 8.26 -8.42
N PHE A 169 -18.21 8.22 -9.65
CA PHE A 169 -17.13 9.07 -10.14
C PHE A 169 -17.54 9.57 -11.52
N THR A 170 -17.77 10.87 -11.63
CA THR A 170 -18.17 11.52 -12.89
C THR A 170 -17.15 12.59 -13.21
N ASP A 171 -16.31 12.33 -14.22
CA ASP A 171 -15.35 13.31 -14.74
C ASP A 171 -16.02 14.21 -15.80
N GLU A 172 -16.26 15.46 -15.45
CA GLU A 172 -16.74 16.49 -16.37
C GLU A 172 -15.60 17.45 -16.74
N LYS A 173 -15.79 18.20 -17.83
CA LYS A 173 -14.77 19.08 -18.42
C LYS A 173 -14.03 20.01 -17.44
N LYS A 174 -14.68 20.45 -16.35
CA LYS A 174 -14.11 21.40 -15.38
C LYS A 174 -14.08 20.88 -13.94
N ILE A 175 -14.83 19.82 -13.64
CA ILE A 175 -15.05 19.36 -12.26
C ILE A 175 -15.25 17.86 -12.25
N ILE A 176 -14.63 17.18 -11.30
CA ILE A 176 -14.88 15.78 -11.00
C ILE A 176 -15.86 15.72 -9.84
N ARG A 177 -16.95 14.98 -10.00
CA ARG A 177 -17.93 14.73 -8.92
C ARG A 177 -17.75 13.32 -8.38
N ILE A 178 -17.46 13.22 -7.09
CA ILE A 178 -17.15 11.97 -6.41
C ILE A 178 -18.11 11.79 -5.23
N ARG A 179 -18.73 10.62 -5.16
CA ARG A 179 -19.46 10.16 -3.98
C ARG A 179 -18.75 8.94 -3.42
N ALA A 180 -18.36 9.04 -2.15
CA ALA A 180 -17.69 7.96 -1.46
C ALA A 180 -18.42 7.58 -0.17
N LEU A 181 -18.39 6.29 0.12
CA LEU A 181 -18.98 5.67 1.29
C LEU A 181 -17.86 5.12 2.18
N ILE A 182 -17.78 5.64 3.39
CA ILE A 182 -16.88 5.16 4.44
C ILE A 182 -17.62 4.09 5.23
N HIS A 183 -17.26 2.83 5.00
CA HIS A 183 -17.78 1.70 5.74
C HIS A 183 -17.07 1.59 7.09
N VAL A 184 -17.82 1.43 8.17
CA VAL A 184 -17.28 1.11 9.50
C VAL A 184 -17.93 -0.16 10.04
N ILE A 185 -17.32 -0.79 11.04
CA ILE A 185 -17.77 -2.06 11.59
C ILE A 185 -18.92 -1.89 12.60
N ARG A 186 -18.90 -0.81 13.39
CA ARG A 186 -19.88 -0.57 14.48
C ARG A 186 -20.31 0.89 14.60
N ASP A 187 -21.45 1.14 15.21
CA ASP A 187 -22.02 2.49 15.36
C ASP A 187 -21.13 3.46 16.14
N SER A 188 -20.39 2.98 17.15
CA SER A 188 -19.44 3.83 17.88
C SER A 188 -18.35 4.38 16.97
N GLN A 189 -17.87 3.59 16.00
CA GLN A 189 -16.89 4.04 15.01
C GLN A 189 -17.51 5.05 14.05
N LYS A 190 -18.77 4.86 13.64
CA LYS A 190 -19.50 5.85 12.82
C LYS A 190 -19.54 7.21 13.53
N GLY A 191 -19.87 7.21 14.82
CA GLY A 191 -19.87 8.42 15.64
C GLY A 191 -18.49 9.08 15.71
N ILE A 192 -17.41 8.30 15.84
CA ILE A 192 -16.03 8.81 15.88
C ILE A 192 -15.62 9.41 14.53
N ILE A 193 -15.90 8.72 13.41
CA ILE A 193 -15.59 9.23 12.07
C ILE A 193 -16.32 10.56 11.81
N ILE A 194 -17.62 10.64 12.12
CA ILE A 194 -18.38 11.88 11.96
C ILE A 194 -17.79 12.98 12.86
N GLY A 195 -17.49 12.63 14.12
CA GLY A 195 -16.99 13.56 15.12
C GLY A 195 -18.07 14.52 15.61
N HIS A 196 -17.73 15.31 16.64
CA HIS A 196 -18.67 16.28 17.20
C HIS A 196 -19.14 17.26 16.13
N LYS A 197 -20.47 17.33 15.90
CA LYS A 197 -21.10 18.17 14.87
C LYS A 197 -20.55 17.99 13.45
N GLY A 198 -20.00 16.81 13.13
CA GLY A 198 -19.45 16.54 11.79
C GLY A 198 -18.08 17.17 11.52
N VAL A 199 -17.43 17.77 12.53
CA VAL A 199 -16.17 18.51 12.34
C VAL A 199 -15.05 17.63 11.80
N MET A 200 -14.94 16.39 12.29
CA MET A 200 -13.88 15.48 11.86
C MET A 200 -14.10 15.01 10.42
N LEU A 201 -15.31 14.59 10.07
CA LEU A 201 -15.62 14.19 8.69
C LEU A 201 -15.44 15.35 7.70
N LYS A 202 -15.82 16.58 8.10
CA LYS A 202 -15.59 17.78 7.29
C LYS A 202 -14.10 18.02 7.06
N ARG A 203 -13.27 17.84 8.09
CA ARG A 203 -11.81 17.98 7.97
C ARG A 203 -11.24 16.98 6.98
N VAL A 204 -11.56 15.69 7.15
CA VAL A 204 -11.14 14.61 6.25
C VAL A 204 -11.54 14.90 4.81
N GLY A 205 -12.82 15.26 4.58
CA GLY A 205 -13.30 15.58 3.23
C GLY A 205 -12.66 16.83 2.63
N THR A 206 -12.31 17.82 3.45
CA THR A 206 -11.63 19.03 2.97
C THR A 206 -10.21 18.72 2.54
N GLU A 207 -9.44 18.04 3.39
CA GLU A 207 -8.05 17.63 3.10
C GLU A 207 -8.02 16.69 1.88
N ALA A 208 -8.86 15.66 1.86
CA ALA A 208 -8.93 14.71 0.74
C ALA A 208 -9.30 15.40 -0.59
N ARG A 209 -10.24 16.35 -0.56
CA ARG A 209 -10.61 17.12 -1.76
C ARG A 209 -9.44 17.95 -2.28
N HIS A 210 -8.65 18.58 -1.41
CA HIS A 210 -7.48 19.36 -1.84
C HIS A 210 -6.44 18.49 -2.54
N ASP A 211 -6.08 17.36 -1.93
CA ASP A 211 -5.12 16.42 -2.53
C ASP A 211 -5.63 15.84 -3.85
N MET A 212 -6.94 15.57 -3.97
CA MET A 212 -7.55 15.15 -5.23
C MET A 212 -7.50 16.26 -6.30
N GLU A 213 -7.71 17.53 -5.93
CA GLU A 213 -7.61 18.64 -6.89
C GLU A 213 -6.19 18.77 -7.45
N ASP A 214 -5.19 18.62 -6.58
CA ASP A 214 -3.78 18.66 -6.96
C ASP A 214 -3.40 17.43 -7.82
N PHE A 215 -3.88 16.24 -7.45
CA PHE A 215 -3.61 15.00 -8.17
C PHE A 215 -4.27 14.95 -9.56
N PHE A 216 -5.55 15.33 -9.67
CA PHE A 216 -6.29 15.27 -10.93
C PHE A 216 -6.14 16.53 -11.80
N GLY A 217 -5.59 17.62 -11.25
CA GLY A 217 -5.47 18.90 -11.95
C GLY A 217 -6.83 19.54 -12.31
N LYS A 218 -7.91 19.17 -11.60
CA LYS A 218 -9.29 19.63 -11.83
C LYS A 218 -9.94 20.00 -10.51
N LYS A 219 -11.02 20.79 -10.55
CA LYS A 219 -11.87 20.98 -9.37
C LYS A 219 -12.53 19.67 -8.97
N VAL A 220 -12.71 19.45 -7.67
CA VAL A 220 -13.32 18.24 -7.14
C VAL A 220 -14.48 18.60 -6.23
N PHE A 221 -15.63 17.98 -6.49
CA PHE A 221 -16.77 17.98 -5.58
C PHE A 221 -16.88 16.60 -4.93
N LEU A 222 -16.54 16.53 -3.64
CA LEU A 222 -16.48 15.29 -2.88
C LEU A 222 -17.64 15.21 -1.87
N GLU A 223 -18.50 14.21 -2.02
CA GLU A 223 -19.52 13.84 -1.05
C GLU A 223 -19.05 12.61 -0.24
N LEU A 224 -19.01 12.74 1.09
CA LEU A 224 -18.65 11.65 2.00
C LEU A 224 -19.84 11.22 2.85
N TYR A 225 -20.12 9.92 2.85
CA TYR A 225 -21.12 9.30 3.72
C TYR A 225 -20.47 8.27 4.63
N VAL A 226 -21.02 8.07 5.83
CA VAL A 226 -20.52 7.06 6.78
C VAL A 226 -21.61 6.02 7.06
N LYS A 227 -21.32 4.75 6.76
CA LYS A 227 -22.26 3.64 6.90
C LYS A 227 -21.68 2.53 7.76
N VAL A 228 -22.49 2.06 8.71
CA VAL A 228 -22.16 0.83 9.44
C VAL A 228 -22.43 -0.37 8.54
N THR A 229 -21.38 -1.12 8.24
CA THR A 229 -21.44 -2.42 7.57
C THR A 229 -20.91 -3.45 8.55
N LYS A 230 -21.84 -3.95 9.37
CA LYS A 230 -21.50 -4.77 10.53
C LYS A 230 -20.59 -5.94 10.16
N ASP A 231 -19.45 -6.05 10.85
CA ASP A 231 -18.47 -7.14 10.75
C ASP A 231 -18.05 -7.46 9.30
N TRP A 232 -17.89 -6.43 8.46
CA TRP A 232 -17.61 -6.60 7.04
C TRP A 232 -16.29 -7.35 6.77
N ARG A 233 -15.31 -7.22 7.68
CA ARG A 233 -13.98 -7.88 7.58
C ARG A 233 -14.04 -9.41 7.64
N ASP A 234 -15.16 -9.98 8.10
CA ASP A 234 -15.37 -11.42 8.23
C ASP A 234 -16.38 -11.98 7.22
N LYS A 235 -16.84 -11.15 6.28
CA LYS A 235 -17.90 -11.48 5.33
C LYS A 235 -17.34 -11.62 3.91
N PRO A 236 -17.10 -12.84 3.40
CA PRO A 236 -16.45 -13.08 2.11
C PRO A 236 -17.11 -12.35 0.94
N LEU A 237 -18.45 -12.30 0.90
CA LEU A 237 -19.19 -11.62 -0.17
C LEU A 237 -18.94 -10.10 -0.16
N ILE A 238 -18.78 -9.50 1.02
CA ILE A 238 -18.50 -8.08 1.15
C ILE A 238 -17.03 -7.80 0.82
N LEU A 239 -16.12 -8.65 1.30
CA LEU A 239 -14.70 -8.59 0.97
C LEU A 239 -14.48 -8.62 -0.55
N LYS A 240 -15.12 -9.57 -1.24
CA LYS A 240 -15.08 -9.68 -2.72
C LYS A 240 -15.58 -8.43 -3.41
N ARG A 241 -16.63 -7.79 -2.89
CA ARG A 241 -17.15 -6.52 -3.43
C ARG A 241 -16.16 -5.37 -3.24
N PHE A 242 -15.45 -5.35 -2.13
CA PHE A 242 -14.39 -4.38 -1.85
C PHE A 242 -13.07 -4.69 -2.56
N GLY A 243 -13.00 -5.76 -3.34
CA GLY A 243 -11.82 -6.11 -4.14
C GLY A 243 -10.86 -7.10 -3.46
N TYR A 244 -11.15 -7.51 -2.24
CA TYR A 244 -10.40 -8.55 -1.53
C TYR A 244 -10.80 -9.94 -2.03
N ARG A 245 -9.84 -10.73 -2.52
CA ARG A 245 -10.07 -12.07 -3.10
C ARG A 245 -9.36 -13.17 -2.32
#